data_AF-A0A4V2RYH4-F1
#
_entry.id   AF-A0A4V2RYH4-F1
#
_cell.length_a   1.000
_cell.length_b   1.000
_cell.length_c   1.000
_cell.angle_alpha   90.00
_cell.angle_beta   90.00
_cell.angle_gamma   90.00
#
_symmetry.space_group_name_H-M   'P 1'
#
loop_
_entity.id
_entity.type
_entity.pdbx_description
1 polymer ?
#
loop_
_entity_poly.entity_id
_entity_poly.type
_entity_poly.pdbx_seq_one_letter_code
_entity_poly.pdbx_strand_id
1 'polypeptide(L)'
;MNRETLSRAGAVRLLANAPTHGFSAFLDAMAWLRHAPAVHPRGVTFAARLTVDQQIPLIPQGDHLATVRLSKGGGLPGGLPDVLGLALRFHLQEPAEPCDFLFSSAGDGRWSRWLPVPAGDWSATRYGTLAPYESAARAGS
;
A
#
# COMPACT_ATOMS: atom_id res chain seq x y z
N MET A 1 -14.50 -32.22 -35.02
CA MET A 1 -15.03 -30.88 -35.40
C MET A 1 -15.68 -30.25 -34.17
N ASN A 2 -14.90 -30.04 -33.11
CA ASN A 2 -14.22 -28.82 -32.63
C ASN A 2 -14.92 -28.18 -31.42
N ARG A 3 -14.35 -28.51 -30.25
CA ARG A 3 -14.70 -28.16 -28.87
C ARG A 3 -13.76 -27.05 -28.33
N GLU A 4 -13.38 -26.09 -29.17
CA GLU A 4 -12.30 -25.15 -28.83
C GLU A 4 -12.75 -23.69 -28.93
N THR A 5 -13.64 -23.21 -28.06
CA THR A 5 -13.81 -21.75 -27.87
C THR A 5 -14.50 -21.30 -26.56
N LEU A 6 -14.54 -22.12 -25.51
CA LEU A 6 -15.10 -21.70 -24.20
C LEU A 6 -14.13 -21.95 -23.03
N SER A 7 -12.83 -21.74 -23.26
CA SER A 7 -11.75 -22.03 -22.30
C SER A 7 -10.96 -20.81 -21.83
N ARG A 8 -11.59 -19.64 -21.61
CA ARG A 8 -10.86 -18.46 -21.08
C ARG A 8 -11.58 -17.58 -20.03
N ALA A 9 -12.64 -18.06 -19.39
CA ALA A 9 -13.36 -17.27 -18.38
C ALA A 9 -13.57 -17.96 -17.01
N GLY A 10 -12.82 -19.04 -16.71
CA GLY A 10 -13.13 -19.92 -15.58
C GLY A 10 -11.96 -20.27 -14.64
N ALA A 11 -10.87 -19.50 -14.64
CA ALA A 11 -9.63 -19.87 -13.91
C ALA A 11 -9.16 -18.83 -12.88
N VAL A 12 -10.07 -18.07 -12.26
CA VAL A 12 -9.77 -17.35 -11.01
C VAL A 12 -10.90 -17.58 -10.03
N ARG A 13 -11.06 -18.84 -9.62
CA ARG A 13 -11.87 -19.19 -8.45
C ARG A 13 -11.09 -20.21 -7.64
N LEU A 14 -10.96 -19.91 -6.35
CA LEU A 14 -10.59 -20.79 -5.25
C LEU A 14 -9.10 -21.11 -5.08
N LEU A 15 -8.37 -20.20 -4.44
CA LEU A 15 -7.47 -20.54 -3.33
C LEU A 15 -7.47 -19.40 -2.29
N ALA A 16 -8.65 -19.06 -1.78
CA ALA A 16 -8.78 -18.12 -0.66
C ALA A 16 -9.81 -18.67 0.32
N ASN A 17 -9.49 -19.76 1.00
CA ASN A 17 -10.13 -20.15 2.25
C ASN A 17 -9.12 -20.95 3.09
N ALA A 18 -8.88 -20.46 4.31
CA ALA A 18 -7.82 -20.79 5.29
C ALA A 18 -6.44 -20.17 4.98
N PRO A 19 -6.09 -19.00 5.59
CA PRO A 19 -6.00 -18.86 7.04
C PRO A 19 -6.53 -17.50 7.58
N THR A 20 -7.66 -17.00 7.07
CA THR A 20 -8.16 -15.65 7.44
C THR A 20 -8.45 -15.48 8.94
N HIS A 21 -8.87 -16.54 9.64
CA HIS A 21 -9.21 -16.48 11.06
C HIS A 21 -8.00 -16.39 12.00
N GLY A 22 -6.87 -17.00 11.63
CA GLY A 22 -5.65 -16.97 12.46
C GLY A 22 -4.98 -15.60 12.43
N PHE A 23 -4.97 -14.97 11.26
CA PHE A 23 -4.41 -13.63 11.07
C PHE A 23 -5.29 -12.55 11.75
N SER A 24 -6.62 -12.63 11.60
CA SER A 24 -7.51 -11.69 12.29
C SER A 24 -7.44 -11.84 13.81
N ALA A 25 -7.45 -13.07 14.35
CA ALA A 25 -7.34 -13.30 15.79
C ALA A 25 -6.00 -12.81 16.36
N PHE A 26 -4.90 -12.95 15.59
CA PHE A 26 -3.61 -12.37 15.95
C PHE A 26 -3.66 -10.83 15.98
N LEU A 27 -4.25 -10.20 14.96
CA LEU A 27 -4.41 -8.74 14.94
C LEU A 27 -5.31 -8.27 16.09
N ASP A 28 -6.44 -8.92 16.34
CA ASP A 28 -7.37 -8.58 17.41
C ASP A 28 -6.71 -8.71 18.79
N ALA A 29 -5.95 -9.78 19.02
CA ALA A 29 -5.17 -9.96 20.25
C ALA A 29 -4.11 -8.87 20.42
N MET A 30 -3.41 -8.50 19.33
CA MET A 30 -2.44 -7.42 19.35
C MET A 30 -3.10 -6.05 19.58
N ALA A 31 -4.29 -5.83 19.02
CA ALA A 31 -5.05 -4.60 19.22
C ALA A 31 -5.55 -4.47 20.67
N TRP A 32 -6.04 -5.58 21.23
CA TRP A 32 -6.48 -5.68 22.62
C TRP A 32 -5.31 -5.46 23.59
N LEU A 33 -4.19 -6.15 23.39
CA LEU A 33 -3.00 -6.01 24.23
C LEU A 33 -2.46 -4.56 24.21
N ARG A 34 -2.54 -3.90 23.05
CA ARG A 34 -2.03 -2.53 22.84
C ARG A 34 -3.04 -1.43 23.12
N HIS A 35 -4.31 -1.76 23.35
CA HIS A 35 -5.43 -0.81 23.46
C HIS A 35 -5.47 0.20 22.29
N ALA A 36 -5.09 -0.25 21.10
CA ALA A 36 -4.96 0.57 19.88
C ALA A 36 -4.97 -0.37 18.65
N PRO A 37 -5.12 0.13 17.39
CA PRO A 37 -5.05 -0.72 16.21
C PRO A 37 -3.80 -1.62 16.21
N ALA A 38 -4.00 -2.90 15.85
CA ALA A 38 -2.97 -3.94 15.88
C ALA A 38 -1.66 -3.54 15.15
N VAL A 39 -1.87 -2.82 14.05
CA VAL A 39 -0.85 -2.24 13.17
C VAL A 39 -1.15 -0.76 12.99
N HIS A 40 -0.10 0.05 12.89
CA HIS A 40 -0.21 1.50 12.73
C HIS A 40 -1.04 2.23 13.81
N PRO A 41 -0.89 1.89 15.12
CA PRO A 41 -1.71 2.47 16.19
C PRO A 41 -1.54 3.99 16.33
N ARG A 42 -0.38 4.51 15.90
CA ARG A 42 -0.08 5.94 15.92
C ARG A 42 0.41 6.38 14.54
N GLY A 43 -0.24 7.41 14.01
CA GLY A 43 0.19 8.09 12.80
C GLY A 43 -0.21 9.55 12.81
N VAL A 44 0.52 10.36 12.05
CA VAL A 44 0.27 11.79 11.89
C VAL A 44 -0.13 12.03 10.44
N THR A 45 -1.15 12.85 10.24
CA THR A 45 -1.69 13.19 8.93
C THR A 45 -1.34 14.63 8.58
N PHE A 46 -0.94 14.84 7.33
CA PHE A 46 -0.52 16.13 6.79
C PHE A 46 -1.28 16.42 5.50
N ALA A 47 -1.65 17.69 5.30
CA ALA A 47 -1.98 18.18 3.97
C ALA A 47 -0.71 18.21 3.12
N ALA A 48 -0.80 17.77 1.87
CA ALA A 48 0.33 17.63 0.97
C ALA A 48 -0.03 18.12 -0.44
N ARG A 49 1.01 18.41 -1.22
CA ARG A 49 0.92 18.64 -2.66
C ARG A 49 1.73 17.56 -3.35
N LEU A 50 1.10 16.85 -4.27
CA LEU A 50 1.74 15.84 -5.11
C LEU A 50 2.02 16.46 -6.47
N THR A 51 3.30 16.59 -6.82
CA THR A 51 3.73 17.02 -8.16
C THR A 51 4.13 15.77 -8.94
N VAL A 52 3.47 15.56 -10.08
CA VAL A 52 3.76 14.46 -11.00
C VAL A 52 4.44 15.03 -12.23
N ASP A 53 5.75 14.78 -12.36
CA ASP A 53 6.57 15.34 -13.44
C ASP A 53 6.32 14.68 -14.79
N GLN A 54 5.95 13.40 -14.79
CA GLN A 54 5.65 12.62 -15.99
C GLN A 54 4.34 11.87 -15.78
N GLN A 55 3.46 11.91 -16.78
CA GLN A 55 2.19 11.19 -16.71
C GLN A 55 2.44 9.70 -16.46
N ILE A 56 1.88 9.19 -15.36
CA ILE A 56 1.82 7.76 -15.09
C ILE A 56 0.38 7.28 -15.33
N PRO A 57 0.16 6.01 -15.72
CA PRO A 57 -1.18 5.53 -16.11
C PRO A 57 -2.31 5.80 -15.12
N LEU A 58 -1.99 5.96 -13.83
CA LEU A 58 -2.95 6.18 -12.75
C LEU A 58 -3.03 7.64 -12.27
N ILE A 59 -2.06 8.50 -12.59
CA ILE A 59 -2.01 9.88 -12.12
C ILE A 59 -1.59 10.81 -13.26
N PRO A 60 -2.44 11.78 -13.65
CA PRO A 60 -2.08 12.79 -14.63
C PRO A 60 -0.84 13.58 -14.18
N GLN A 61 -0.08 14.07 -15.17
CA GLN A 61 0.99 15.04 -14.91
C GLN A 61 0.41 16.31 -14.27
N GLY A 62 1.16 16.93 -13.36
CA GLY A 62 0.79 18.21 -12.73
C GLY A 62 0.70 18.13 -11.21
N ASP A 63 0.14 19.20 -10.64
CA ASP A 63 0.01 19.37 -9.18
C ASP A 63 -1.37 18.92 -8.70
N HIS A 64 -1.38 18.05 -7.69
CA HIS A 64 -2.57 17.50 -7.06
C HIS A 64 -2.58 17.79 -5.56
N LEU A 65 -3.76 18.10 -5.02
CA LEU A 65 -3.94 18.14 -3.58
C LEU A 65 -3.97 16.72 -3.05
N ALA A 66 -3.22 16.50 -1.98
CA ALA A 66 -3.05 15.20 -1.36
C ALA A 66 -3.10 15.28 0.16
N THR A 67 -3.28 14.13 0.78
CA THR A 67 -3.11 13.92 2.21
C THR A 67 -2.09 12.81 2.39
N VAL A 68 -1.09 13.05 3.25
CA VAL A 68 -0.09 12.06 3.61
C VAL A 68 -0.28 11.66 5.06
N ARG A 69 -0.25 10.36 5.35
CA ARG A 69 -0.21 9.83 6.71
C ARG A 69 1.06 9.05 6.93
N LEU A 70 1.84 9.45 7.93
CA LEU A 70 3.01 8.74 8.41
C LEU A 70 2.66 7.93 9.65
N SER A 71 3.07 6.67 9.74
CA SER A 71 2.68 5.79 10.86
C SER A 71 3.69 4.71 11.18
N LYS A 72 3.77 4.30 12.44
CA LYS A 72 4.67 3.22 12.90
C LYS A 72 3.90 1.89 12.96
N GLY A 73 4.35 0.87 12.24
CA GLY A 73 3.68 -0.42 12.10
C GLY A 73 3.53 -1.16 13.43
N GLY A 74 4.62 -1.36 14.16
CA GLY A 74 4.66 -1.97 15.49
C GLY A 74 4.29 -1.02 16.64
N GLY A 75 4.31 0.29 16.40
CA GLY A 75 3.97 1.31 17.39
C GLY A 75 5.07 1.54 18.44
N LEU A 76 6.32 1.21 18.12
CA LEU A 76 7.47 1.37 19.02
C LEU A 76 7.64 2.86 19.43
N PRO A 77 7.93 3.14 20.72
CA PRO A 77 8.01 4.50 21.21
C PRO A 77 9.25 5.25 20.70
N GLY A 78 9.16 6.59 20.64
CA GLY A 78 10.29 7.47 20.36
C GLY A 78 10.94 7.24 18.98
N GLY A 79 12.27 7.31 18.93
CA GLY A 79 13.09 7.10 17.74
C GLY A 79 13.50 5.65 17.47
N LEU A 80 12.88 4.67 18.14
CA LEU A 80 13.19 3.26 17.91
C LEU A 80 12.81 2.85 16.47
N PRO A 81 13.64 2.02 15.81
CA PRO A 81 13.33 1.51 14.48
C PRO A 81 12.02 0.75 14.46
N ASP A 82 11.18 1.02 13.46
CA ASP A 82 9.90 0.33 13.23
C ASP A 82 9.67 0.18 11.73
N VAL A 83 8.72 -0.65 11.32
CA VAL A 83 8.22 -0.64 9.94
C VAL A 83 7.44 0.66 9.75
N LEU A 84 8.00 1.57 8.97
CA LEU A 84 7.42 2.90 8.75
C LEU A 84 6.42 2.83 7.61
N GLY A 85 5.17 3.19 7.87
CA GLY A 85 4.11 3.30 6.87
C GLY A 85 3.94 4.73 6.37
N LEU A 86 3.83 4.90 5.06
CA LEU A 86 3.50 6.15 4.38
C LEU A 86 2.27 5.89 3.51
N ALA A 87 1.14 6.53 3.83
CA ALA A 87 -0.07 6.46 3.01
C ALA A 87 -0.27 7.80 2.31
N LEU A 88 -0.45 7.77 0.99
CA LEU A 88 -0.71 8.93 0.16
C LEU A 88 -2.12 8.80 -0.42
N ARG A 89 -2.99 9.75 -0.07
CA ARG A 89 -4.32 9.90 -0.66
C ARG A 89 -4.32 11.13 -1.55
N PHE A 90 -4.84 11.03 -2.76
CA PHE A 90 -5.06 12.21 -3.60
C PHE A 90 -6.36 12.08 -4.39
N HIS A 91 -6.85 13.22 -4.86
CA HIS A 91 -8.07 13.33 -5.64
C HIS A 91 -7.68 13.53 -7.10
N LEU A 92 -8.05 12.57 -7.94
CA LEU A 92 -8.02 12.74 -9.38
C LEU A 92 -9.14 13.73 -9.76
N GLN A 93 -8.93 14.56 -10.78
CA GLN A 93 -9.94 15.54 -11.21
C GLN A 93 -11.29 14.86 -11.48
N GLU A 94 -12.37 15.48 -11.02
CA GLU A 94 -13.76 14.98 -11.11
C GLU A 94 -14.09 14.41 -12.49
N PRO A 95 -14.82 13.28 -12.60
CA PRO A 95 -15.57 12.56 -11.56
C PRO A 95 -14.80 11.41 -10.87
N ALA A 96 -13.50 11.52 -10.65
CA ALA A 96 -12.69 10.40 -10.20
C ALA A 96 -12.70 10.18 -8.67
N GLU A 97 -12.85 8.91 -8.27
CA GLU A 97 -12.76 8.44 -6.87
C GLU A 97 -11.36 8.72 -6.27
N PRO A 98 -11.27 9.02 -4.96
CA PRO A 98 -10.00 9.18 -4.27
C PRO A 98 -9.13 7.92 -4.38
N CYS A 99 -7.86 8.10 -4.69
CA CYS A 99 -6.90 7.02 -4.83
C CYS A 99 -5.93 7.00 -3.65
N ASP A 100 -5.75 5.82 -3.04
CA ASP A 100 -4.84 5.60 -1.93
C ASP A 100 -3.66 4.71 -2.35
N PHE A 101 -2.44 5.22 -2.15
CA PHE A 101 -1.22 4.43 -2.22
C PHE A 101 -0.67 4.18 -0.83
N LEU A 102 -0.42 2.91 -0.55
CA LEU A 102 0.10 2.47 0.73
C LEU A 102 1.53 1.97 0.55
N PHE A 103 2.44 2.58 1.30
CA PHE A 103 3.83 2.22 1.30
C PHE A 103 4.30 1.85 2.70
N SER A 104 5.29 0.95 2.74
CA SER A 104 6.01 0.57 3.94
C SER A 104 7.51 0.67 3.69
N SER A 105 8.29 0.93 4.75
CA SER A 105 9.74 0.87 4.67
C SER A 105 10.18 -0.52 4.21
N ALA A 106 11.00 -0.57 3.16
CA ALA A 106 11.40 -1.78 2.48
C ALA A 106 12.91 -1.82 2.28
N GLY A 107 13.45 -3.03 2.10
CA GLY A 107 14.87 -3.21 1.81
C GLY A 107 15.29 -2.56 0.48
N ASP A 108 16.59 -2.38 0.30
CA ASP A 108 17.20 -1.81 -0.91
C ASP A 108 17.80 -2.89 -1.83
N GLY A 109 17.92 -4.12 -1.36
CA GLY A 109 18.48 -5.25 -2.08
C GLY A 109 17.50 -5.87 -3.08
N ARG A 110 18.05 -6.60 -4.06
CA ARG A 110 17.25 -7.27 -5.11
C ARG A 110 16.13 -8.15 -4.54
N TRP A 111 16.35 -8.83 -3.43
CA TRP A 111 15.33 -9.70 -2.83
C TRP A 111 14.61 -9.04 -1.65
N SER A 112 15.29 -8.17 -0.91
CA SER A 112 14.72 -7.49 0.26
C SER A 112 13.81 -6.31 -0.07
N ARG A 113 13.82 -5.82 -1.32
CA ARG A 113 12.92 -4.74 -1.79
C ARG A 113 11.42 -5.02 -1.64
N TRP A 114 11.06 -6.29 -1.51
CA TRP A 114 9.67 -6.73 -1.32
C TRP A 114 9.32 -7.03 0.13
N LEU A 115 10.30 -6.93 1.04
CA LEU A 115 10.14 -7.25 2.44
C LEU A 115 10.10 -5.95 3.26
N PRO A 116 9.12 -5.80 4.16
CA PRO A 116 9.15 -4.73 5.15
C PRO A 116 10.41 -4.85 6.02
N VAL A 117 11.14 -3.75 6.19
CA VAL A 117 12.30 -3.69 7.07
C VAL A 117 12.13 -2.56 8.09
N PRO A 118 12.55 -2.74 9.35
CA PRO A 118 12.55 -1.67 10.33
C PRO A 118 13.47 -0.52 9.90
N ALA A 119 13.01 0.72 10.06
CA ALA A 119 13.78 1.93 9.80
C ALA A 119 13.64 2.92 10.96
N GLY A 120 14.74 3.61 11.29
CA GLY A 120 14.77 4.65 12.33
C GLY A 120 14.55 6.07 11.80
N ASP A 121 14.66 6.26 10.48
CA ASP A 121 14.59 7.57 9.83
C ASP A 121 13.58 7.52 8.67
N TRP A 122 12.64 8.47 8.68
CA TRP A 122 11.57 8.61 7.68
C TRP A 122 12.08 9.10 6.33
N SER A 123 13.21 9.81 6.30
CA SER A 123 13.76 10.46 5.09
C SER A 123 14.84 9.63 4.41
N ALA A 124 15.58 8.82 5.18
CA ALA A 124 16.68 8.00 4.66
C ALA A 124 16.25 6.60 4.21
N THR A 125 15.02 6.17 4.53
CA THR A 125 14.52 4.84 4.17
C THR A 125 13.93 4.80 2.76
N ARG A 126 13.87 3.61 2.18
CA ARG A 126 13.12 3.36 0.94
C ARG A 126 11.72 2.85 1.27
N TYR A 127 10.75 3.30 0.49
CA TYR A 127 9.36 2.91 0.61
C TYR A 127 8.95 2.04 -0.58
N GLY A 128 8.19 0.99 -0.31
CA GLY A 128 7.64 0.08 -1.32
C GLY A 128 6.19 -0.28 -1.02
N THR A 129 5.46 -0.72 -2.06
CA THR A 129 4.12 -1.29 -1.90
C THR A 129 4.21 -2.81 -1.74
N LEU A 130 3.39 -3.37 -0.86
CA LEU A 130 3.23 -4.82 -0.71
C LEU A 130 2.15 -5.39 -1.65
N ALA A 131 1.25 -4.53 -2.13
CA ALA A 131 0.21 -4.91 -3.07
C ALA A 131 0.64 -4.56 -4.50
N PRO A 132 0.53 -5.49 -5.46
CA PRO A 132 0.70 -5.16 -6.86
C PRO A 132 -0.43 -4.20 -7.29
N TYR A 133 -0.07 -3.17 -8.04
CA TYR A 133 -1.03 -2.31 -8.72
C TYR A 133 -1.00 -2.66 -10.20
N GLU A 134 -2.18 -2.89 -10.77
CA GLU A 134 -2.35 -2.98 -12.22
C GLU A 134 -2.86 -1.64 -12.72
N SER A 135 -2.20 -1.12 -13.74
CA SER A 135 -2.72 0.01 -14.49
C SER A 135 -3.12 -0.46 -15.87
N ALA A 136 -4.35 -0.17 -16.27
CA ALA A 136 -4.76 -0.30 -17.66
C ALA A 136 -3.98 0.73 -18.48
N ALA A 137 -2.79 0.35 -18.95
CA ALA A 137 -2.09 1.11 -19.98
C ALA A 137 -3.04 1.19 -21.18
N ARG A 138 -3.42 2.41 -21.58
CA ARG A 138 -4.27 2.62 -22.74
C ARG A 138 -3.53 2.04 -23.95
N ALA A 139 -4.01 0.92 -24.48
CA ALA A 139 -3.68 0.49 -25.83
C ALA A 139 -4.15 1.59 -26.78
N GLY A 140 -3.21 2.26 -27.45
CA GLY A 140 -3.55 3.31 -28.40
C GLY A 140 -2.40 4.24 -28.74
N SER A 141 -1.44 3.73 -29.50
CA SER A 141 -0.77 4.49 -30.56
C SER A 141 -0.58 3.56 -31.74
#